data_AF-A0A2A5VGT0-F1
#
_entry.id   AF-A0A2A5VGT0-F1
#
_cell.length_a   1.000
_cell.length_b   1.000
_cell.length_c   1.000
_cell.angle_alpha   90.00
_cell.angle_beta   90.00
_cell.angle_gamma   90.00
#
_symmetry.space_group_name_H-M   'P 1'
#
loop_
_entity.id
_entity.type
_entity.pdbx_description
1 polymer ?
#
loop_
_entity_poly.entity_id
_entity_poly.type
_entity_poly.pdbx_seq_one_letter_code
_entity_poly.pdbx_strand_id
1 'polypeptide(L)'
;MARREGSALVWQKTDERLKKAVREAFEIAPLPNPPLELPDFPAIPPADSESLIRQAAGIFAIDRQGFNMRLAEVCDVHLPDYVRRSIDSEEAESEWLASNSETIAERVLALQVRDWLAAALDEDVPDTDRWYLGSGLLVGLALGGTEVARDDCYYLLESIAYAVTPGNLPYSNVVGHHQIAWSPEMSTNNSLPPHPTGVMAATTILDTLSMKPESSAKILPKWLENLSVSLHLCPTLAIPSRVIDSLGQTDEDSSPYVRAGLQMLSHSSEEATDILVASADHRSLGTRRTVAENLSRIHTQEATLALTLADRLSSETDESIQTLCASFVGVLARLSEEEFVGRAQTILAKGNQKAIQRLVESGLRDYLSTNPTDPAQFLSTTWLSSSEIGRSRVGNLIVEQASVSPEAFQTTCETIKQANPQSFEKLANWVEMRSPEAYQLL
;
A
#
# COMPACT_ATOMS: atom_id res chain seq x y z
N MET A 1 34.68 12.00 30.69
CA MET A 1 33.90 10.92 31.34
C MET A 1 32.41 11.10 31.02
N ALA A 2 32.04 11.22 29.74
CA ALA A 2 30.65 11.38 29.25
C ALA A 2 30.22 10.21 28.32
N ARG A 3 31.01 9.14 28.28
CA ARG A 3 31.08 8.15 27.19
C ARG A 3 29.99 7.06 27.15
N ARG A 4 28.99 7.10 28.05
CA ARG A 4 28.11 5.92 28.30
C ARG A 4 26.63 6.23 28.53
N GLU A 5 26.20 7.49 28.54
CA GLU A 5 24.83 7.82 28.94
C GLU A 5 23.80 7.35 27.90
N GLY A 6 24.02 7.62 26.61
CA GLY A 6 23.09 7.22 25.54
C GLY A 6 22.93 5.71 25.42
N SER A 7 24.03 4.97 25.25
CA SER A 7 24.00 3.50 25.15
C SER A 7 23.48 2.81 26.42
N ALA A 8 23.80 3.32 27.61
CA ALA A 8 23.25 2.78 28.85
C ALA A 8 21.75 3.03 28.98
N LEU A 9 21.27 4.20 28.55
CA LEU A 9 19.85 4.51 28.50
C LEU A 9 19.11 3.59 27.52
N VAL A 10 19.64 3.41 26.29
CA VAL A 10 19.08 2.48 25.31
C VAL A 10 19.00 1.06 25.89
N TRP A 11 20.05 0.59 26.55
CA TRP A 11 20.03 -0.73 27.22
C TRP A 11 18.90 -0.84 28.25
N GLN A 12 18.76 0.16 29.12
CA GLN A 12 17.70 0.18 30.12
C GLN A 12 16.31 0.14 29.45
N LYS A 13 16.10 0.97 28.43
CA LYS A 13 14.84 1.01 27.67
C LYS A 13 14.55 -0.31 26.96
N THR A 14 15.59 -0.96 26.43
CA THR A 14 15.50 -2.28 25.80
C THR A 14 15.01 -3.33 26.80
N ASP A 15 15.58 -3.38 28.00
CA ASP A 15 15.16 -4.30 29.08
C ASP A 15 13.72 -4.03 29.55
N GLU A 16 13.36 -2.76 29.79
CA GLU A 16 12.00 -2.37 30.18
C GLU A 16 10.97 -2.77 29.11
N ARG A 17 11.28 -2.49 27.84
CA ARG A 17 10.39 -2.78 26.70
C ARG A 17 10.28 -4.28 26.43
N LEU A 18 11.38 -5.03 26.55
CA LEU A 18 11.40 -6.49 26.45
C LEU A 18 10.38 -7.12 27.40
N LYS A 19 10.48 -6.78 28.69
CA LYS A 19 9.61 -7.33 29.75
C LYS A 19 8.16 -6.98 29.51
N LYS A 20 7.88 -5.75 29.07
CA LYS A 20 6.53 -5.29 28.74
C LYS A 20 5.95 -6.06 27.54
N ALA A 21 6.70 -6.16 26.45
CA ALA A 21 6.25 -6.83 25.23
C ALA A 21 5.93 -8.32 25.48
N VAL A 22 6.85 -9.05 26.13
CA VAL A 22 6.64 -10.47 26.44
C VAL A 22 5.42 -10.68 27.34
N ARG A 23 5.19 -9.78 28.32
CA ARG A 23 4.00 -9.82 29.17
C ARG A 23 2.72 -9.64 28.35
N GLU A 24 2.66 -8.58 27.54
CA GLU A 24 1.48 -8.26 26.73
C GLU A 24 1.11 -9.39 25.76
N ALA A 25 2.10 -10.04 25.13
CA ALA A 25 1.86 -11.15 24.23
C ALA A 25 1.13 -12.31 24.91
N PHE A 26 1.56 -12.68 26.12
CA PHE A 26 1.02 -13.81 26.86
C PHE A 26 -0.35 -13.53 27.48
N GLU A 27 -0.64 -12.26 27.82
CA GLU A 27 -1.91 -11.87 28.44
C GLU A 27 -3.09 -11.86 27.46
N ILE A 28 -2.84 -11.67 26.15
CA ILE A 28 -3.91 -11.59 25.14
C ILE A 28 -4.32 -12.98 24.65
N ALA A 29 -3.36 -13.82 24.28
CA ALA A 29 -3.62 -15.14 23.74
C ALA A 29 -2.46 -16.10 24.06
N PRO A 30 -2.70 -17.42 24.05
CA PRO A 30 -1.63 -18.40 24.11
C PRO A 30 -0.62 -18.21 22.97
N LEU A 31 0.67 -18.35 23.28
CA LEU A 31 1.71 -18.30 22.25
C LEU A 31 1.57 -19.48 21.28
N PRO A 32 1.88 -19.28 19.99
CA PRO A 32 1.81 -20.34 19.00
C PRO A 32 2.80 -21.47 19.31
N ASN A 33 2.46 -22.69 18.90
CA ASN A 33 3.39 -23.82 18.96
C ASN A 33 4.53 -23.65 17.92
N PRO A 34 5.74 -24.16 18.22
CA PRO A 34 6.85 -24.08 17.28
C PRO A 34 6.55 -24.87 16.01
N PRO A 35 6.98 -24.37 14.84
CA PRO A 35 6.80 -25.09 13.59
C PRO A 35 7.74 -26.29 13.45
N LEU A 36 8.91 -26.22 14.08
CA LEU A 36 9.94 -27.26 14.10
C LEU A 36 10.16 -27.74 15.53
N GLU A 37 10.17 -29.05 15.73
CA GLU A 37 10.48 -29.68 17.02
C GLU A 37 11.19 -31.01 16.81
N LEU A 38 12.00 -31.41 17.78
CA LEU A 38 12.63 -32.73 17.79
C LEU A 38 11.69 -33.73 18.48
N PRO A 39 11.41 -34.91 17.88
CA PRO A 39 10.50 -35.89 18.48
C PRO A 39 10.88 -36.33 19.91
N ASP A 40 12.18 -36.36 20.21
CA ASP A 40 12.71 -36.75 21.52
C ASP A 40 12.68 -35.61 22.56
N PHE A 41 12.49 -34.36 22.11
CA PHE A 41 12.48 -33.15 22.94
C PHE A 41 11.28 -32.28 22.53
N PRO A 42 10.05 -32.68 22.91
CA PRO A 42 8.84 -31.96 22.54
C PRO A 42 8.83 -30.56 23.15
N ALA A 43 8.19 -29.62 22.45
CA ALA A 43 8.05 -28.26 22.93
C ALA A 43 7.26 -28.20 24.24
N ILE A 44 7.80 -27.51 25.24
CA ILE A 44 7.12 -27.28 26.52
C ILE A 44 6.67 -25.83 26.57
N PRO A 45 5.35 -25.55 26.47
CA PRO A 45 4.87 -24.17 26.50
C PRO A 45 5.15 -23.53 27.87
N PRO A 46 5.47 -22.23 27.92
CA PRO A 46 5.67 -21.53 29.18
C PRO A 46 4.41 -21.58 30.04
N ALA A 47 4.58 -21.90 31.33
CA ALA A 47 3.45 -22.03 32.26
C ALA A 47 2.78 -20.68 32.58
N ASP A 48 3.57 -19.61 32.61
CA ASP A 48 3.13 -18.25 32.90
C ASP A 48 4.07 -17.21 32.27
N SER A 49 3.58 -15.98 32.16
CA SER A 49 4.32 -14.86 31.57
C SER A 49 5.57 -14.48 32.37
N GLU A 50 5.55 -14.59 33.69
CA GLU A 50 6.67 -14.20 34.55
C GLU A 50 7.87 -15.14 34.39
N SER A 51 7.63 -16.44 34.17
CA SER A 51 8.67 -17.41 33.82
C SER A 51 9.38 -17.01 32.53
N LEU A 52 8.62 -16.70 31.48
CA LEU A 52 9.16 -16.32 30.17
C LEU A 52 9.90 -14.97 30.25
N ILE A 53 9.36 -14.00 31.00
CA ILE A 53 10.00 -12.71 31.25
C ILE A 53 11.33 -12.90 31.98
N ARG A 54 11.39 -13.76 33.01
CA ARG A 54 12.62 -14.04 33.74
C ARG A 54 13.69 -14.65 32.85
N GLN A 55 13.30 -15.58 31.97
CA GLN A 55 14.21 -16.17 30.99
C GLN A 55 14.72 -15.12 29.99
N ALA A 56 13.81 -14.36 29.38
CA ALA A 56 14.14 -13.31 28.41
C ALA A 56 15.08 -12.26 29.01
N ALA A 57 14.73 -11.71 30.17
CA ALA A 57 15.52 -10.70 30.86
C ALA A 57 16.86 -11.25 31.37
N GLY A 58 16.89 -12.51 31.83
CA GLY A 58 18.12 -13.17 32.26
C GLY A 58 19.11 -13.34 31.11
N ILE A 59 18.64 -13.83 29.96
CA ILE A 59 19.44 -13.96 28.73
C ILE A 59 19.93 -12.59 28.27
N PHE A 60 19.02 -11.61 28.20
CA PHE A 60 19.36 -10.25 27.80
C PHE A 60 20.42 -9.63 28.72
N ALA A 61 20.27 -9.77 30.04
CA ALA A 61 21.20 -9.21 31.02
C ALA A 61 22.63 -9.78 30.90
N ILE A 62 22.75 -11.06 30.53
CA ILE A 62 24.05 -11.73 30.36
C ILE A 62 24.65 -11.42 28.98
N ASP A 63 23.83 -11.26 27.94
CA ASP A 63 24.24 -11.00 26.55
C ASP A 63 24.58 -9.53 26.27
N ARG A 64 25.51 -8.96 27.05
CA ARG A 64 25.94 -7.55 26.85
C ARG A 64 26.62 -7.34 25.49
N GLN A 65 27.34 -8.35 25.01
CA GLN A 65 28.04 -8.29 23.73
C GLN A 65 27.05 -8.32 22.55
N GLY A 66 26.06 -9.23 22.57
CA GLY A 66 25.05 -9.30 21.52
C GLY A 66 24.24 -8.02 21.41
N PHE A 67 23.88 -7.39 22.54
CA PHE A 67 23.28 -6.06 22.50
C PHE A 67 24.16 -5.02 21.82
N ASN A 68 25.45 -4.95 22.16
CA ASN A 68 26.35 -3.95 21.56
C ASN A 68 26.47 -4.18 20.04
N MET A 69 26.46 -5.44 19.58
CA MET A 69 26.45 -5.77 18.15
C MET A 69 25.16 -5.30 17.47
N ARG A 70 24.00 -5.58 18.05
CA ARG A 70 22.70 -5.13 17.51
C ARG A 70 22.59 -3.61 17.52
N LEU A 71 23.08 -2.95 18.57
CA LEU A 71 23.10 -1.49 18.66
C LEU A 71 23.98 -0.89 17.56
N ALA A 72 25.16 -1.48 17.31
CA ALA A 72 26.02 -1.07 16.21
C ALA A 72 25.34 -1.25 14.86
N GLU A 73 24.67 -2.39 14.62
CA GLU A 73 23.88 -2.64 13.40
C GLU A 73 22.79 -1.56 13.20
N VAL A 74 22.09 -1.16 14.26
CA VAL A 74 21.10 -0.07 14.20
C VAL A 74 21.76 1.28 13.88
N CYS A 75 22.89 1.61 14.49
CA CYS A 75 23.64 2.84 14.19
C CYS A 75 24.16 2.88 12.75
N ASP A 76 24.62 1.74 12.22
CA ASP A 76 25.12 1.65 10.84
C ASP A 76 24.04 1.95 9.80
N VAL A 77 22.78 1.62 10.10
CA VAL A 77 21.65 1.87 9.19
C VAL A 77 20.98 3.23 9.43
N HIS A 78 20.77 3.63 10.69
CA HIS A 78 19.88 4.74 11.02
C HIS A 78 20.56 6.01 11.53
N LEU A 79 21.86 5.97 11.83
CA LEU A 79 22.57 7.15 12.33
C LEU A 79 22.64 8.23 11.23
N PRO A 80 22.12 9.44 11.48
CA PRO A 80 22.11 10.49 10.45
C PRO A 80 23.51 10.96 10.06
N ASP A 81 23.65 11.36 8.80
CA ASP A 81 24.92 11.86 8.25
C ASP A 81 25.49 13.06 9.01
N TYR A 82 24.64 13.94 9.54
CA TYR A 82 25.10 15.11 10.31
C TYR A 82 25.72 14.71 11.65
N VAL A 83 25.30 13.57 12.24
CA VAL A 83 25.90 13.02 13.46
C VAL A 83 27.24 12.39 13.14
N ARG A 84 27.32 11.59 12.06
CA ARG A 84 28.57 10.94 11.60
C ARG A 84 29.68 11.94 11.25
N ARG A 85 29.30 13.11 10.75
CA ARG A 85 30.23 14.15 10.29
C ARG A 85 30.48 15.24 11.33
N SER A 86 29.99 15.08 12.56
CA SER A 86 30.23 16.05 13.62
C SER A 86 31.72 16.07 14.01
N ILE A 87 32.16 17.18 14.62
CA ILE A 87 33.54 17.36 15.07
C ILE A 87 33.86 16.39 16.21
N ASP A 88 32.89 16.18 17.12
CA ASP A 88 32.91 15.11 18.12
C ASP A 88 31.82 14.09 17.79
N SER A 89 32.19 13.07 17.03
CA SER A 89 31.26 12.00 16.60
C SER A 89 30.82 11.13 17.76
N GLU A 90 31.65 10.94 18.80
CA GLU A 90 31.29 10.10 19.95
C GLU A 90 30.22 10.79 20.81
N GLU A 91 30.38 12.09 21.09
CA GLU A 91 29.42 12.86 21.88
C GLU A 91 28.09 13.02 21.13
N ALA A 92 28.14 13.39 19.84
CA ALA A 92 26.94 13.56 19.03
C ALA A 92 26.15 12.25 18.86
N GLU A 93 26.84 11.10 18.73
CA GLU A 93 26.18 9.80 18.71
C GLU A 93 25.50 9.51 20.05
N SER A 94 26.19 9.73 21.17
CA SER A 94 25.62 9.51 22.51
C SER A 94 24.36 10.37 22.77
N GLU A 95 24.37 11.64 22.36
CA GLU A 95 23.20 12.52 22.47
C GLU A 95 22.04 12.06 21.57
N TRP A 96 22.35 11.62 20.36
CA TRP A 96 21.35 11.09 19.43
C TRP A 96 20.73 9.79 19.96
N LEU A 97 21.55 8.87 20.48
CA LEU A 97 21.11 7.64 21.13
C LEU A 97 20.18 7.94 22.30
N ALA A 98 20.52 8.92 23.15
CA ALA A 98 19.70 9.30 24.28
C ALA A 98 18.33 9.85 23.83
N SER A 99 18.34 10.74 22.84
CA SER A 99 17.13 11.41 22.31
C SER A 99 16.18 10.45 21.59
N ASN A 100 16.69 9.37 21.01
CA ASN A 100 15.92 8.38 20.23
C ASN A 100 15.83 7.02 20.94
N SER A 101 16.07 6.99 22.24
CA SER A 101 16.30 5.75 23.00
C SER A 101 15.16 4.73 22.92
N GLU A 102 13.90 5.17 22.92
CA GLU A 102 12.73 4.28 22.80
C GLU A 102 12.67 3.59 21.43
N THR A 103 12.80 4.35 20.34
CA THR A 103 12.77 3.82 18.96
C THR A 103 13.96 2.89 18.71
N ILE A 104 15.15 3.27 19.17
CA ILE A 104 16.37 2.46 19.02
C ILE A 104 16.26 1.17 19.83
N ALA A 105 15.74 1.24 21.06
CA ALA A 105 15.50 0.06 21.89
C ALA A 105 14.57 -0.94 21.17
N GLU A 106 13.51 -0.46 20.54
CA GLU A 106 12.59 -1.31 19.78
C GLU A 106 13.26 -1.96 18.55
N ARG A 107 14.11 -1.22 17.82
CA ARG A 107 14.91 -1.78 16.70
C ARG A 107 15.88 -2.86 17.18
N VAL A 108 16.55 -2.63 18.31
CA VAL A 108 17.43 -3.63 18.94
C VAL A 108 16.62 -4.89 19.33
N LEU A 109 15.39 -4.72 19.83
CA LEU A 109 14.51 -5.86 20.12
C LEU A 109 14.06 -6.59 18.85
N ALA A 110 13.77 -5.90 17.75
CA ALA A 110 13.46 -6.56 16.47
C ALA A 110 14.62 -7.46 15.99
N LEU A 111 15.88 -6.98 16.12
CA LEU A 111 17.07 -7.79 15.86
C LEU A 111 17.22 -8.94 16.87
N GLN A 112 16.86 -8.74 18.13
CA GLN A 112 16.85 -9.81 19.14
C GLN A 112 15.84 -10.92 18.77
N VAL A 113 14.65 -10.56 18.30
CA VAL A 113 13.65 -11.50 17.79
C VAL A 113 14.21 -12.28 16.61
N ARG A 114 14.83 -11.59 15.64
CA ARG A 114 15.49 -12.23 14.49
C ARG A 114 16.48 -13.30 14.95
N ASP A 115 17.37 -12.97 15.88
CA ASP A 115 18.39 -13.89 16.37
C ASP A 115 17.79 -15.10 17.10
N TRP A 116 16.72 -14.89 17.90
CA TRP A 116 16.03 -15.99 18.58
C TRP A 116 15.24 -16.88 17.61
N LEU A 117 14.57 -16.30 16.62
CA LEU A 117 13.89 -17.07 15.58
C LEU A 117 14.87 -17.79 14.65
N ALA A 118 16.07 -17.25 14.43
CA ALA A 118 17.11 -17.95 13.67
C ALA A 118 17.54 -19.26 14.35
N ALA A 119 17.66 -19.27 15.68
CA ALA A 119 17.92 -20.50 16.44
C ALA A 119 16.70 -21.42 16.53
N ALA A 120 15.50 -20.84 16.66
CA ALA A 120 14.27 -21.61 16.79
C ALA A 120 13.84 -22.32 15.49
N LEU A 121 14.15 -21.71 14.35
CA LEU A 121 13.78 -22.18 13.01
C LEU A 121 14.97 -22.82 12.26
N ASP A 122 15.99 -23.24 12.99
CA ASP A 122 17.06 -24.07 12.45
C ASP A 122 16.51 -25.48 12.18
N GLU A 123 16.62 -25.94 10.93
CA GLU A 123 16.06 -27.23 10.50
C GLU A 123 16.80 -28.42 11.13
N ASP A 124 18.11 -28.28 11.39
CA ASP A 124 18.93 -29.35 11.93
C ASP A 124 18.80 -29.43 13.45
N VAL A 125 18.74 -28.28 14.13
CA VAL A 125 18.71 -28.20 15.60
C VAL A 125 17.73 -27.12 16.07
N PRO A 126 16.40 -27.34 15.98
CA PRO A 126 15.41 -26.35 16.38
C PRO A 126 15.40 -26.14 17.90
N ASP A 127 15.47 -24.88 18.33
CA ASP A 127 15.41 -24.49 19.74
C ASP A 127 14.01 -24.00 20.14
N THR A 128 13.23 -24.88 20.77
CA THR A 128 11.85 -24.59 21.20
C THR A 128 11.76 -23.57 22.34
N ASP A 129 12.81 -23.41 23.16
CA ASP A 129 12.82 -22.39 24.21
C ASP A 129 13.01 -21.00 23.58
N ARG A 130 13.92 -20.90 22.61
CA ARG A 130 14.11 -19.69 21.79
C ARG A 130 12.89 -19.36 20.96
N TRP A 131 12.12 -20.37 20.54
CA TRP A 131 10.84 -20.16 19.87
C TRP A 131 9.88 -19.32 20.72
N TYR A 132 9.62 -19.72 21.96
CA TYR A 132 8.66 -19.00 22.81
C TYR A 132 9.16 -17.60 23.19
N LEU A 133 10.48 -17.42 23.35
CA LEU A 133 11.09 -16.10 23.54
C LEU A 133 10.93 -15.21 22.30
N GLY A 134 11.25 -15.73 21.12
CA GLY A 134 11.17 -15.02 19.84
C GLY A 134 9.74 -14.67 19.46
N SER A 135 8.84 -15.66 19.46
CA SER A 135 7.42 -15.47 19.13
C SER A 135 6.71 -14.57 20.13
N GLY A 136 6.96 -14.73 21.44
CA GLY A 136 6.38 -13.87 22.47
C GLY A 136 6.83 -12.42 22.34
N LEU A 137 8.13 -12.19 22.10
CA LEU A 137 8.63 -10.84 21.88
C LEU A 137 8.10 -10.23 20.56
N LEU A 138 8.06 -11.00 19.47
CA LEU A 138 7.49 -10.57 18.18
C LEU A 138 6.05 -10.09 18.33
N VAL A 139 5.20 -10.95 18.92
CA VAL A 139 3.79 -10.65 19.15
C VAL A 139 3.66 -9.41 20.03
N GLY A 140 4.42 -9.34 21.12
CA GLY A 140 4.40 -8.20 22.05
C GLY A 140 4.81 -6.86 21.42
N LEU A 141 5.82 -6.87 20.55
CA LEU A 141 6.23 -5.69 19.79
C LEU A 141 5.14 -5.26 18.81
N ALA A 142 4.59 -6.20 18.03
CA ALA A 142 3.53 -5.93 17.06
C ALA A 142 2.24 -5.44 17.74
N LEU A 143 1.87 -5.98 18.90
CA LEU A 143 0.77 -5.47 19.74
C LEU A 143 0.99 -4.01 20.19
N GLY A 144 2.22 -3.53 20.19
CA GLY A 144 2.55 -2.14 20.50
C GLY A 144 2.10 -1.13 19.43
N GLY A 145 1.88 -1.57 18.18
CA GLY A 145 1.40 -0.69 17.11
C GLY A 145 2.40 0.39 16.65
N THR A 146 3.70 0.17 16.83
CA THR A 146 4.75 1.13 16.44
C THR A 146 5.18 0.93 14.99
N GLU A 147 5.74 1.97 14.37
CA GLU A 147 6.24 1.87 12.99
C GLU A 147 7.44 0.93 12.88
N VAL A 148 8.29 0.86 13.91
CA VAL A 148 9.40 -0.09 13.97
C VAL A 148 8.87 -1.52 13.96
N ALA A 149 7.88 -1.85 14.78
CA ALA A 149 7.29 -3.18 14.76
C ALA A 149 6.60 -3.49 13.41
N ARG A 150 5.95 -2.49 12.80
CA ARG A 150 5.31 -2.63 11.48
C ARG A 150 6.33 -3.00 10.40
N ASP A 151 7.44 -2.28 10.34
CA ASP A 151 8.36 -2.33 9.20
C ASP A 151 9.48 -3.35 9.42
N ASP A 152 10.06 -3.42 10.62
CA ASP A 152 11.23 -4.26 10.91
C ASP A 152 10.87 -5.68 11.35
N CYS A 153 9.61 -5.99 11.66
CA CYS A 153 9.21 -7.34 12.10
C CYS A 153 8.39 -8.14 11.07
N TYR A 154 7.98 -7.51 9.96
CA TYR A 154 7.13 -8.15 8.94
C TYR A 154 7.73 -9.47 8.40
N TYR A 155 8.99 -9.43 7.96
CA TYR A 155 9.65 -10.59 7.35
C TYR A 155 9.82 -11.77 8.33
N LEU A 156 9.80 -11.50 9.64
CA LEU A 156 9.87 -12.53 10.69
C LEU A 156 8.59 -13.38 10.70
N LEU A 157 7.43 -12.77 10.43
CA LEU A 157 6.18 -13.52 10.25
C LEU A 157 6.25 -14.44 9.03
N GLU A 158 6.82 -13.98 7.91
CA GLU A 158 7.01 -14.82 6.73
C GLU A 158 7.97 -15.98 7.03
N SER A 159 9.04 -15.72 7.79
CA SER A 159 10.02 -16.73 8.20
C SER A 159 9.35 -17.84 9.03
N ILE A 160 8.45 -17.43 9.95
CA ILE A 160 7.61 -18.36 10.72
C ILE A 160 6.70 -19.17 9.81
N ALA A 161 6.02 -18.53 8.86
CA ALA A 161 5.07 -19.21 7.97
C ALA A 161 5.75 -20.25 7.07
N TYR A 162 6.97 -19.96 6.61
CA TYR A 162 7.79 -20.91 5.86
C TYR A 162 8.57 -21.90 6.74
N ALA A 163 8.61 -21.70 8.06
CA ALA A 163 9.44 -22.43 9.01
C ALA A 163 10.93 -22.46 8.62
N VAL A 164 11.46 -21.31 8.20
CA VAL A 164 12.87 -21.13 7.83
C VAL A 164 13.50 -20.03 8.67
N THR A 165 14.82 -20.08 8.84
CA THR A 165 15.53 -18.98 9.49
C THR A 165 15.32 -17.67 8.72
N PRO A 166 15.28 -16.50 9.40
CA PRO A 166 14.94 -15.25 8.72
C PRO A 166 15.88 -14.81 7.57
N GLY A 167 17.10 -15.36 7.50
CA GLY A 167 18.01 -15.13 6.38
C GLY A 167 17.74 -15.99 5.14
N ASN A 168 17.00 -17.10 5.30
CA ASN A 168 16.81 -18.14 4.29
C ASN A 168 15.41 -18.10 3.64
N LEU A 169 14.76 -16.94 3.65
CA LEU A 169 13.45 -16.76 3.00
C LEU A 169 13.51 -17.17 1.51
N PRO A 170 12.45 -17.76 0.94
CA PRO A 170 12.49 -18.33 -0.42
C PRO A 170 12.91 -17.34 -1.52
N TYR A 171 12.72 -16.05 -1.28
CA TYR A 171 13.06 -14.97 -2.21
C TYR A 171 14.38 -14.25 -1.88
N SER A 172 15.05 -14.54 -0.75
CA SER A 172 16.33 -13.91 -0.38
C SER A 172 17.50 -14.42 -1.24
N ASN A 173 17.36 -15.62 -1.82
CA ASN A 173 18.38 -16.29 -2.65
C ASN A 173 18.17 -16.13 -4.16
N VAL A 174 17.35 -15.17 -4.61
CA VAL A 174 17.18 -14.91 -6.05
C VAL A 174 18.42 -14.17 -6.57
N VAL A 175 19.38 -14.96 -7.02
CA VAL A 175 20.59 -14.47 -7.69
C VAL A 175 20.15 -13.74 -8.96
N GLY A 176 20.42 -12.44 -9.05
CA GLY A 176 20.08 -11.65 -10.23
C GLY A 176 21.10 -11.86 -11.37
N HIS A 177 20.71 -11.56 -12.61
CA HIS A 177 21.58 -11.63 -13.81
C HIS A 177 22.95 -10.93 -13.65
N HIS A 178 23.05 -9.99 -12.72
CA HIS A 178 24.25 -9.21 -12.43
C HIS A 178 25.19 -9.87 -11.40
N GLN A 179 24.81 -10.99 -10.80
CA GLN A 179 25.61 -11.70 -9.80
C GLN A 179 26.37 -12.87 -10.44
N ILE A 180 27.62 -13.08 -10.02
CA ILE A 180 28.54 -14.09 -10.59
C ILE A 180 27.99 -15.52 -10.47
N ALA A 181 27.17 -15.78 -9.45
CA ALA A 181 26.55 -17.08 -9.24
C ALA A 181 25.41 -17.38 -10.22
N TRP A 182 24.89 -16.39 -10.96
CA TRP A 182 23.71 -16.54 -11.81
C TRP A 182 23.97 -17.47 -12.99
N SER A 183 23.05 -18.40 -13.27
CA SER A 183 23.07 -19.19 -14.50
C SER A 183 21.66 -19.33 -15.08
N PRO A 184 21.52 -19.40 -16.43
CA PRO A 184 20.23 -19.60 -17.09
C PRO A 184 19.61 -20.98 -16.80
N GLU A 185 20.40 -21.91 -16.26
CA GLU A 185 19.98 -23.25 -15.82
C GLU A 185 19.59 -23.32 -14.34
N MET A 186 19.80 -22.25 -13.55
CA MET A 186 19.11 -22.11 -12.28
C MET A 186 17.63 -21.98 -12.59
N SER A 187 16.95 -23.12 -12.63
CA SER A 187 15.51 -23.19 -12.51
C SER A 187 15.10 -22.19 -11.45
N THR A 188 14.17 -21.29 -11.77
CA THR A 188 13.41 -20.53 -10.78
C THR A 188 13.14 -21.46 -9.61
N ASN A 189 13.91 -21.33 -8.52
CA ASN A 189 13.89 -22.29 -7.43
C ASN A 189 12.42 -22.45 -7.06
N ASN A 190 11.86 -23.66 -7.19
CA ASN A 190 10.47 -23.91 -6.81
C ASN A 190 10.36 -23.41 -5.38
N SER A 191 9.68 -22.28 -5.16
CA SER A 191 9.61 -21.70 -3.82
C SER A 191 8.98 -22.76 -2.95
N LEU A 192 9.69 -23.17 -1.90
CA LEU A 192 9.19 -24.15 -0.95
C LEU A 192 7.79 -23.73 -0.51
N PRO A 193 6.79 -24.63 -0.56
CA PRO A 193 5.47 -24.30 -0.05
C PRO A 193 5.58 -23.94 1.45
N PRO A 194 4.72 -23.05 1.97
CA PRO A 194 4.69 -22.73 3.39
C PRO A 194 4.55 -23.97 4.26
N HIS A 195 5.23 -23.99 5.42
CA HIS A 195 5.21 -25.12 6.32
C HIS A 195 3.86 -25.18 7.06
N PRO A 196 3.12 -26.32 7.09
CA PRO A 196 1.78 -26.38 7.70
C PRO A 196 1.72 -25.87 9.14
N THR A 197 2.67 -26.28 9.99
CA THR A 197 2.73 -25.82 11.38
C THR A 197 3.15 -24.34 11.48
N GLY A 198 3.98 -23.87 10.54
CA GLY A 198 4.39 -22.47 10.45
C GLY A 198 3.22 -21.56 10.08
N VAL A 199 2.40 -21.99 9.14
CA VAL A 199 1.13 -21.35 8.77
C VAL A 199 0.19 -21.27 9.95
N MET A 200 0.04 -22.34 10.74
CA MET A 200 -0.79 -22.30 11.95
C MET A 200 -0.26 -21.27 12.96
N ALA A 201 1.06 -21.25 13.20
CA ALA A 201 1.69 -20.29 14.09
C ALA A 201 1.49 -18.85 13.61
N ALA A 202 1.75 -18.57 12.34
CA ALA A 202 1.54 -17.26 11.72
C ALA A 202 0.06 -16.84 11.75
N THR A 203 -0.87 -17.76 11.52
CA THR A 203 -2.32 -17.55 11.65
C THR A 203 -2.67 -17.12 13.08
N THR A 204 -2.18 -17.84 14.09
CA THR A 204 -2.40 -17.48 15.52
C THR A 204 -1.84 -16.10 15.84
N ILE A 205 -0.68 -15.74 15.31
CA ILE A 205 -0.10 -14.40 15.47
C ILE A 205 -1.03 -13.35 14.87
N LEU A 206 -1.46 -13.51 13.60
CA LEU A 206 -2.36 -12.58 12.95
C LEU A 206 -3.71 -12.44 13.69
N ASP A 207 -4.26 -13.55 14.18
CA ASP A 207 -5.48 -13.56 14.99
C ASP A 207 -5.28 -12.77 16.29
N THR A 208 -4.16 -12.98 16.98
CA THR A 208 -3.82 -12.27 18.22
C THR A 208 -3.69 -10.76 17.98
N LEU A 209 -3.06 -10.36 16.88
CA LEU A 209 -2.92 -8.94 16.52
C LEU A 209 -4.27 -8.27 16.21
N SER A 210 -5.28 -9.03 15.78
CA SER A 210 -6.63 -8.49 15.52
C SER A 210 -7.38 -8.14 16.80
N MET A 211 -6.98 -8.72 17.94
CA MET A 211 -7.68 -8.54 19.22
C MET A 211 -7.40 -7.19 19.89
N LYS A 212 -6.30 -6.52 19.52
CA LYS A 212 -5.89 -5.24 20.11
C LYS A 212 -6.04 -4.08 19.10
N PRO A 213 -6.70 -2.96 19.47
CA PRO A 213 -6.96 -1.86 18.53
C PRO A 213 -5.69 -1.27 17.91
N GLU A 214 -4.62 -1.11 18.68
CA GLU A 214 -3.38 -0.49 18.19
C GLU A 214 -2.73 -1.32 17.08
N SER A 215 -2.63 -2.65 17.24
CA SER A 215 -2.09 -3.54 16.22
C SER A 215 -3.03 -3.73 15.03
N SER A 216 -4.33 -3.82 15.30
CA SER A 216 -5.36 -3.96 14.26
C SER A 216 -5.42 -2.74 13.34
N ALA A 217 -5.22 -1.53 13.88
CA ALA A 217 -5.23 -0.31 13.08
C ALA A 217 -3.87 0.02 12.43
N LYS A 218 -2.73 -0.30 13.07
CA LYS A 218 -1.41 0.19 12.61
C LYS A 218 -0.50 -0.87 12.00
N ILE A 219 -0.64 -2.14 12.39
CA ILE A 219 0.25 -3.23 11.95
C ILE A 219 -0.44 -4.08 10.88
N LEU A 220 -1.59 -4.67 11.24
CA LEU A 220 -2.31 -5.61 10.38
C LEU A 220 -2.56 -5.07 8.97
N PRO A 221 -3.00 -3.81 8.75
CA PRO A 221 -3.29 -3.34 7.40
C PRO A 221 -2.06 -3.43 6.49
N LYS A 222 -0.88 -3.07 7.02
CA LYS A 222 0.35 -3.08 6.23
C LYS A 222 0.91 -4.50 6.05
N TRP A 223 0.81 -5.34 7.07
CA TRP A 223 1.23 -6.74 6.96
C TRP A 223 0.35 -7.53 5.99
N LEU A 224 -0.97 -7.34 6.03
CA LEU A 224 -1.90 -7.97 5.09
C LEU A 224 -1.69 -7.44 3.66
N GLU A 225 -1.43 -6.14 3.49
CA GLU A 225 -1.01 -5.57 2.19
C GLU A 225 0.24 -6.31 1.66
N ASN A 226 1.30 -6.42 2.45
CA ASN A 226 2.52 -7.07 1.99
C ASN A 226 2.33 -8.58 1.72
N LEU A 227 1.59 -9.30 2.58
CA LEU A 227 1.32 -10.74 2.40
C LEU A 227 0.48 -11.03 1.16
N SER A 228 -0.33 -10.07 0.72
CA SER A 228 -1.17 -10.21 -0.47
C SER A 228 -0.38 -10.34 -1.77
N VAL A 229 0.91 -9.99 -1.77
CA VAL A 229 1.82 -10.17 -2.92
C VAL A 229 2.25 -11.63 -3.10
N SER A 230 2.24 -12.41 -2.01
CA SER A 230 2.78 -13.77 -2.01
C SER A 230 1.78 -14.78 -2.55
N LEU A 231 2.10 -15.41 -3.68
CA LEU A 231 1.28 -16.46 -4.32
C LEU A 231 0.97 -17.65 -3.39
N HIS A 232 1.89 -17.96 -2.47
CA HIS A 232 1.75 -19.11 -1.58
C HIS A 232 1.16 -18.72 -0.23
N LEU A 233 1.63 -17.63 0.38
CA LEU A 233 1.15 -17.22 1.71
C LEU A 233 -0.25 -16.60 1.66
N CYS A 234 -0.61 -15.88 0.59
CA CYS A 234 -1.91 -15.23 0.46
C CYS A 234 -3.09 -16.20 0.66
N PRO A 235 -3.20 -17.30 -0.11
CA PRO A 235 -4.29 -18.26 0.10
C PRO A 235 -4.13 -19.03 1.41
N THR A 236 -2.90 -19.40 1.77
CA THR A 236 -2.63 -20.29 2.91
C THR A 236 -2.91 -19.64 4.27
N LEU A 237 -2.71 -18.32 4.39
CA LEU A 237 -3.03 -17.54 5.59
C LEU A 237 -4.43 -16.92 5.55
N ALA A 238 -5.23 -17.24 4.53
CA ALA A 238 -6.55 -16.65 4.29
C ALA A 238 -6.52 -15.11 4.32
N ILE A 239 -5.53 -14.51 3.66
CA ILE A 239 -5.37 -13.06 3.57
C ILE A 239 -6.63 -12.36 3.00
N PRO A 240 -7.29 -12.89 1.96
CA PRO A 240 -8.48 -12.24 1.40
C PRO A 240 -9.60 -12.05 2.43
N SER A 241 -9.92 -13.10 3.21
CA SER A 241 -10.96 -13.02 4.23
C SER A 241 -10.57 -12.07 5.36
N ARG A 242 -9.30 -12.07 5.78
CA ARG A 242 -8.80 -11.14 6.79
C ARG A 242 -8.92 -9.68 6.34
N VAL A 243 -8.61 -9.40 5.07
CA VAL A 243 -8.73 -8.06 4.50
C VAL A 243 -10.18 -7.61 4.45
N ILE A 244 -11.10 -8.46 3.97
CA ILE A 244 -12.52 -8.06 3.86
C ILE A 244 -13.17 -7.89 5.24
N ASP A 245 -12.85 -8.76 6.20
CA ASP A 245 -13.34 -8.66 7.58
C ASP A 245 -12.83 -7.38 8.25
N SER A 246 -11.55 -7.06 8.07
CA SER A 246 -10.95 -5.86 8.66
C SER A 246 -11.49 -4.58 8.01
N LEU A 247 -11.72 -4.59 6.69
CA LEU A 247 -12.37 -3.49 5.97
C LEU A 247 -13.78 -3.24 6.50
N GLY A 248 -14.54 -4.29 6.86
CA GLY A 248 -15.88 -4.14 7.42
C GLY A 248 -15.92 -3.57 8.84
N GLN A 249 -14.81 -3.63 9.59
CA GLN A 249 -14.74 -3.22 11.00
C GLN A 249 -14.18 -1.81 11.21
N THR A 250 -13.43 -1.27 10.24
CA THR A 250 -12.78 0.04 10.37
C THR A 250 -13.58 1.14 9.70
N ASP A 251 -13.64 2.31 10.33
CA ASP A 251 -14.19 3.52 9.70
C ASP A 251 -13.07 4.47 9.21
N GLU A 252 -11.79 4.12 9.44
CA GLU A 252 -10.62 4.94 9.09
C GLU A 252 -10.13 4.71 7.65
N ASP A 253 -9.04 5.38 7.26
CA ASP A 253 -8.41 5.20 5.95
C ASP A 253 -7.89 3.77 5.77
N SER A 254 -8.58 3.02 4.92
CA SER A 254 -8.30 1.63 4.56
C SER A 254 -7.46 1.47 3.29
N SER A 255 -6.67 2.47 2.93
CA SER A 255 -5.78 2.43 1.76
C SER A 255 -4.91 1.16 1.65
N PRO A 256 -4.33 0.60 2.73
CA PRO A 256 -3.60 -0.67 2.65
C PRO A 256 -4.45 -1.85 2.15
N TYR A 257 -5.73 -1.92 2.55
CA TYR A 257 -6.65 -2.98 2.11
C TYR A 257 -7.01 -2.86 0.63
N VAL A 258 -7.17 -1.63 0.13
CA VAL A 258 -7.33 -1.40 -1.32
C VAL A 258 -6.09 -1.88 -2.08
N ARG A 259 -4.89 -1.55 -1.59
CA ARG A 259 -3.63 -2.00 -2.19
C ARG A 259 -3.48 -3.52 -2.17
N ALA A 260 -3.93 -4.18 -1.10
CA ALA A 260 -3.97 -5.64 -1.02
C ALA A 260 -4.84 -6.24 -2.15
N GLY A 261 -6.07 -5.73 -2.33
CA GLY A 261 -6.93 -6.14 -3.44
C GLY A 261 -6.26 -5.94 -4.81
N LEU A 262 -5.59 -4.80 -5.02
CA LEU A 262 -4.87 -4.51 -6.28
C LEU A 262 -3.66 -5.44 -6.53
N GLN A 263 -3.01 -5.95 -5.49
CA GLN A 263 -1.90 -6.90 -5.61
C GLN A 263 -2.42 -8.29 -5.99
N MET A 264 -3.55 -8.67 -5.39
CA MET A 264 -4.20 -9.95 -5.58
C MET A 264 -4.86 -10.14 -6.95
N LEU A 265 -5.19 -9.07 -7.69
CA LEU A 265 -5.79 -9.15 -9.04
C LEU A 265 -5.03 -10.08 -9.99
N SER A 266 -3.72 -10.24 -9.81
CA SER A 266 -2.88 -11.09 -10.66
C SER A 266 -3.00 -12.60 -10.42
N HIS A 267 -3.49 -13.02 -9.24
CA HIS A 267 -3.51 -14.44 -8.85
C HIS A 267 -4.78 -14.91 -8.11
N SER A 268 -5.58 -13.98 -7.59
CA SER A 268 -6.81 -14.22 -6.81
C SER A 268 -7.86 -13.18 -7.23
N SER A 269 -8.24 -13.20 -8.51
CA SER A 269 -9.08 -12.15 -9.15
C SER A 269 -10.49 -12.08 -8.55
N GLU A 270 -11.10 -13.22 -8.19
CA GLU A 270 -12.44 -13.26 -7.60
C GLU A 270 -12.44 -12.56 -6.23
N GLU A 271 -11.53 -12.95 -5.34
CA GLU A 271 -11.44 -12.36 -4.01
C GLU A 271 -10.96 -10.89 -4.07
N ALA A 272 -10.06 -10.56 -5.01
CA ALA A 272 -9.65 -9.19 -5.26
C ALA A 272 -10.83 -8.32 -5.71
N THR A 273 -11.71 -8.86 -6.56
CA THR A 273 -12.93 -8.18 -7.02
C THR A 273 -13.83 -7.85 -5.83
N ASP A 274 -14.08 -8.81 -4.95
CA ASP A 274 -14.90 -8.59 -3.75
C ASP A 274 -14.32 -7.50 -2.84
N ILE A 275 -13.01 -7.52 -2.61
CA ILE A 275 -12.31 -6.50 -1.80
C ILE A 275 -12.43 -5.12 -2.45
N LEU A 276 -12.18 -5.00 -3.76
CA LEU A 276 -12.22 -3.72 -4.46
C LEU A 276 -13.64 -3.15 -4.57
N VAL A 277 -14.63 -4.02 -4.75
CA VAL A 277 -16.05 -3.66 -4.71
C VAL A 277 -16.43 -3.16 -3.32
N ALA A 278 -16.11 -3.91 -2.27
CA ALA A 278 -16.37 -3.49 -0.89
C ALA A 278 -15.65 -2.17 -0.54
N SER A 279 -14.45 -1.96 -1.09
CA SER A 279 -13.68 -0.73 -0.92
C SER A 279 -14.30 0.47 -1.62
N ALA A 280 -14.91 0.27 -2.80
CA ALA A 280 -15.60 1.33 -3.53
C ALA A 280 -16.91 1.74 -2.85
N ASP A 281 -17.53 0.85 -2.08
CA ASP A 281 -18.75 1.14 -1.30
C ASP A 281 -18.43 1.46 0.19
N HIS A 282 -17.14 1.60 0.53
CA HIS A 282 -16.69 1.77 1.91
C HIS A 282 -17.10 3.13 2.50
N ARG A 283 -17.28 3.22 3.82
CA ARG A 283 -17.73 4.46 4.49
C ARG A 283 -16.69 5.58 4.44
N SER A 284 -15.42 5.22 4.53
CA SER A 284 -14.31 6.17 4.46
C SER A 284 -14.10 6.72 3.06
N LEU A 285 -14.15 8.04 2.93
CA LEU A 285 -13.89 8.75 1.67
C LEU A 285 -12.46 8.51 1.16
N GLY A 286 -11.49 8.37 2.07
CA GLY A 286 -10.10 8.05 1.71
C GLY A 286 -10.01 6.73 0.94
N THR A 287 -10.69 5.69 1.43
CA THR A 287 -10.71 4.37 0.81
C THR A 287 -11.32 4.38 -0.58
N ARG A 288 -12.51 4.99 -0.75
CA ARG A 288 -13.17 5.09 -2.06
C ARG A 288 -12.34 5.89 -3.05
N ARG A 289 -11.69 6.96 -2.57
CA ARG A 289 -10.74 7.74 -3.35
C ARG A 289 -9.54 6.91 -3.79
N THR A 290 -8.95 6.07 -2.92
CA THR A 290 -7.84 5.18 -3.30
C THR A 290 -8.25 4.21 -4.40
N VAL A 291 -9.49 3.71 -4.41
CA VAL A 291 -10.01 2.91 -5.54
C VAL A 291 -10.08 3.75 -6.82
N ALA A 292 -10.65 4.96 -6.74
CA ALA A 292 -10.76 5.88 -7.89
C ALA A 292 -9.40 6.24 -8.50
N GLU A 293 -8.37 6.46 -7.67
CA GLU A 293 -6.99 6.73 -8.10
C GLU A 293 -6.37 5.56 -8.87
N ASN A 294 -6.81 4.33 -8.62
CA ASN A 294 -6.25 3.11 -9.19
C ASN A 294 -7.09 2.51 -10.33
N LEU A 295 -8.17 3.16 -10.80
CA LEU A 295 -9.04 2.64 -11.87
C LEU A 295 -8.28 2.26 -13.15
N SER A 296 -7.30 3.07 -13.57
CA SER A 296 -6.47 2.77 -14.76
C SER A 296 -5.62 1.50 -14.57
N ARG A 297 -5.11 1.27 -13.36
CA ARG A 297 -4.36 0.05 -13.02
C ARG A 297 -5.29 -1.15 -13.04
N ILE A 298 -6.46 -1.05 -12.40
CA ILE A 298 -7.48 -2.12 -12.40
C ILE A 298 -7.86 -2.46 -13.84
N HIS A 299 -8.11 -1.45 -14.69
CA HIS A 299 -8.50 -1.65 -16.08
C HIS A 299 -7.48 -2.45 -16.90
N THR A 300 -6.19 -2.35 -16.56
CA THR A 300 -5.12 -3.09 -17.26
C THR A 300 -5.17 -4.59 -16.96
N GLN A 301 -5.72 -4.98 -15.81
CA GLN A 301 -5.80 -6.37 -15.36
C GLN A 301 -7.22 -6.95 -15.52
N GLU A 302 -8.24 -6.18 -15.12
CA GLU A 302 -9.66 -6.55 -15.15
C GLU A 302 -10.50 -5.35 -15.65
N ALA A 303 -10.65 -5.26 -16.98
CA ALA A 303 -11.31 -4.12 -17.64
C ALA A 303 -12.78 -3.95 -17.24
N THR A 304 -13.55 -5.04 -17.19
CA THR A 304 -14.98 -5.05 -16.84
C THR A 304 -15.21 -4.57 -15.40
N LEU A 305 -14.34 -4.98 -14.48
CA LEU A 305 -14.37 -4.53 -13.09
C LEU A 305 -14.12 -3.03 -13.01
N ALA A 306 -13.07 -2.52 -13.66
CA ALA A 306 -12.75 -1.09 -13.63
C ALA A 306 -13.89 -0.21 -14.15
N LEU A 307 -14.56 -0.64 -15.23
CA LEU A 307 -15.74 0.05 -15.76
C LEU A 307 -16.90 0.06 -14.76
N THR A 308 -17.17 -1.09 -14.13
CA THR A 308 -18.21 -1.21 -13.10
C THR A 308 -17.91 -0.31 -11.88
N LEU A 309 -16.66 -0.31 -11.41
CA LEU A 309 -16.24 0.54 -10.29
C LEU A 309 -16.29 2.02 -10.66
N ALA A 310 -15.89 2.39 -11.87
CA ALA A 310 -15.98 3.76 -12.36
C ALA A 310 -17.44 4.27 -12.40
N ASP A 311 -18.38 3.44 -12.81
CA ASP A 311 -19.81 3.79 -12.82
C ASP A 311 -20.36 3.99 -11.40
N ARG A 312 -20.01 3.09 -10.47
CA ARG A 312 -20.37 3.21 -9.06
C ARG A 312 -19.81 4.48 -8.45
N LEU A 313 -18.50 4.69 -8.52
CA LEU A 313 -17.80 5.84 -7.94
C LEU A 313 -18.21 7.16 -8.59
N SER A 314 -18.50 7.16 -9.89
CA SER A 314 -18.98 8.36 -10.57
C SER A 314 -20.30 8.84 -10.00
N SER A 315 -21.18 7.94 -9.52
CA SER A 315 -22.49 8.26 -8.95
C SER A 315 -22.42 9.01 -7.62
N GLU A 316 -21.26 9.03 -6.96
CA GLU A 316 -21.04 9.76 -5.71
C GLU A 316 -21.09 11.28 -5.87
N THR A 317 -21.17 11.98 -4.74
CA THR A 317 -21.22 13.45 -4.67
C THR A 317 -19.86 14.10 -4.52
N ASP A 318 -18.83 13.36 -4.09
CA ASP A 318 -17.52 13.95 -3.79
C ASP A 318 -16.79 14.43 -5.06
N GLU A 319 -16.36 15.70 -5.06
CA GLU A 319 -15.71 16.30 -6.22
C GLU A 319 -14.37 15.64 -6.57
N SER A 320 -13.63 15.15 -5.57
CA SER A 320 -12.31 14.56 -5.79
C SER A 320 -12.44 13.20 -6.48
N ILE A 321 -13.37 12.36 -6.02
CA ILE A 321 -13.69 11.07 -6.64
C ILE A 321 -14.22 11.26 -8.07
N GLN A 322 -15.15 12.20 -8.28
CA GLN A 322 -15.66 12.51 -9.62
C GLN A 322 -14.55 12.98 -10.57
N THR A 323 -13.59 13.78 -10.09
CA THR A 323 -12.46 14.23 -10.90
C THR A 323 -11.53 13.09 -11.28
N LEU A 324 -11.27 12.15 -10.37
CA LEU A 324 -10.48 10.95 -10.63
C LEU A 324 -11.17 10.03 -11.63
N CYS A 325 -12.48 9.80 -11.46
CA CYS A 325 -13.30 9.05 -12.42
C CYS A 325 -13.27 9.71 -13.81
N ALA A 326 -13.39 11.03 -13.90
CA ALA A 326 -13.29 11.76 -15.16
C ALA A 326 -11.91 11.62 -15.82
N SER A 327 -10.84 11.57 -15.02
CA SER A 327 -9.50 11.29 -15.54
C SER A 327 -9.38 9.87 -16.11
N PHE A 328 -9.99 8.88 -15.46
CA PHE A 328 -10.03 7.50 -15.97
C PHE A 328 -10.88 7.39 -17.24
N VAL A 329 -12.07 7.99 -17.25
CA VAL A 329 -12.92 8.03 -18.45
C VAL A 329 -12.19 8.69 -19.61
N GLY A 330 -11.42 9.76 -19.37
CA GLY A 330 -10.58 10.36 -20.40
C GLY A 330 -9.59 9.38 -21.05
N VAL A 331 -9.01 8.45 -20.28
CA VAL A 331 -8.13 7.39 -20.82
C VAL A 331 -8.90 6.45 -21.75
N LEU A 332 -10.17 6.18 -21.48
CA LEU A 332 -11.01 5.31 -22.33
C LEU A 332 -11.17 5.87 -23.75
N ALA A 333 -11.05 7.19 -23.96
CA ALA A 333 -11.12 7.80 -25.29
C ALA A 333 -10.11 7.21 -26.29
N ARG A 334 -8.98 6.68 -25.80
CA ARG A 334 -7.96 6.00 -26.63
C ARG A 334 -8.19 4.50 -26.77
N LEU A 335 -8.94 3.90 -25.84
CA LEU A 335 -9.05 2.45 -25.69
C LEU A 335 -10.35 1.91 -26.29
N SER A 336 -11.47 2.57 -26.00
CA SER A 336 -12.81 2.20 -26.48
C SER A 336 -13.71 3.42 -26.55
N GLU A 337 -14.12 3.79 -27.77
CA GLU A 337 -15.07 4.87 -28.00
C GLU A 337 -16.42 4.60 -27.33
N GLU A 338 -16.91 3.36 -27.43
CA GLU A 338 -18.20 2.94 -26.86
C GLU A 338 -18.25 3.20 -25.34
N GLU A 339 -17.20 2.77 -24.63
CA GLU A 339 -17.12 2.92 -23.17
C GLU A 339 -16.87 4.38 -22.74
N PHE A 340 -16.20 5.16 -23.60
CA PHE A 340 -15.96 6.58 -23.38
C PHE A 340 -17.23 7.41 -23.52
N VAL A 341 -17.97 7.28 -24.63
CA VAL A 341 -19.03 8.21 -25.01
C VAL A 341 -20.12 8.27 -23.93
N GLY A 342 -20.64 7.12 -23.51
CA GLY A 342 -21.71 7.07 -22.51
C GLY A 342 -21.32 7.64 -21.14
N ARG A 343 -20.09 7.36 -20.69
CA ARG A 343 -19.59 7.84 -19.39
C ARG A 343 -19.23 9.33 -19.42
N ALA A 344 -18.64 9.80 -20.52
CA ALA A 344 -18.36 11.21 -20.74
C ALA A 344 -19.66 12.04 -20.70
N GLN A 345 -20.71 11.59 -21.37
CA GLN A 345 -22.03 12.25 -21.31
C GLN A 345 -22.59 12.29 -19.89
N THR A 346 -22.44 11.20 -19.13
CA THR A 346 -22.88 11.13 -17.72
C THR A 346 -22.13 12.14 -16.83
N ILE A 347 -20.83 12.32 -17.05
CA ILE A 347 -20.02 13.33 -16.33
C ILE A 347 -20.48 14.75 -16.68
N LEU A 348 -20.67 15.04 -17.97
CA LEU A 348 -21.15 16.35 -18.42
C LEU A 348 -22.53 16.70 -17.84
N ALA A 349 -23.44 15.73 -17.80
CA ALA A 349 -24.79 15.90 -17.26
C ALA A 349 -24.81 16.24 -15.76
N LYS A 350 -23.82 15.78 -14.98
CA LYS A 350 -23.69 16.09 -13.55
C LYS A 350 -23.23 17.52 -13.27
N GLY A 351 -22.58 18.18 -14.23
CA GLY A 351 -22.23 19.59 -14.12
C GLY A 351 -21.05 19.91 -13.18
N ASN A 352 -20.31 18.93 -12.67
CA ASN A 352 -19.12 19.19 -11.85
C ASN A 352 -18.00 19.79 -12.71
N GLN A 353 -17.69 21.06 -12.45
CA GLN A 353 -16.74 21.84 -13.23
C GLN A 353 -15.33 21.25 -13.26
N LYS A 354 -14.83 20.71 -12.15
CA LYS A 354 -13.49 20.10 -12.09
C LYS A 354 -13.43 18.79 -12.87
N ALA A 355 -14.48 17.97 -12.76
CA ALA A 355 -14.59 16.73 -13.51
C ALA A 355 -14.69 16.99 -15.02
N ILE A 356 -15.52 17.96 -15.43
CA ILE A 356 -15.64 18.40 -16.82
C ILE A 356 -14.30 18.89 -17.36
N GLN A 357 -13.62 19.78 -16.62
CA GLN A 357 -12.30 20.26 -17.02
C GLN A 357 -11.31 19.10 -17.18
N ARG A 358 -11.29 18.17 -16.23
CA ARG A 358 -10.39 17.02 -16.28
C ARG A 358 -10.67 16.11 -17.47
N LEU A 359 -11.94 15.90 -17.82
CA LEU A 359 -12.35 15.13 -18.99
C LEU A 359 -11.85 15.78 -20.30
N VAL A 360 -11.98 17.11 -20.41
CA VAL A 360 -11.47 17.87 -21.56
C VAL A 360 -9.95 17.75 -21.69
N GLU A 361 -9.24 17.83 -20.56
CA GLU A 361 -7.78 17.74 -20.53
C GLU A 361 -7.25 16.34 -20.87
N SER A 362 -7.94 15.30 -20.41
CA SER A 362 -7.42 13.92 -20.43
C SER A 362 -7.88 13.08 -21.63
N GLY A 363 -9.04 13.36 -22.23
CA GLY A 363 -9.59 12.47 -23.27
C GLY A 363 -10.21 13.15 -24.49
N LEU A 364 -10.76 14.36 -24.36
CA LEU A 364 -11.57 14.94 -25.46
C LEU A 364 -10.76 15.16 -26.75
N ARG A 365 -9.48 15.55 -26.62
CA ARG A 365 -8.59 15.69 -27.78
C ARG A 365 -8.38 14.37 -28.51
N ASP A 366 -8.16 13.30 -27.76
CA ASP A 366 -7.89 11.97 -28.34
C ASP A 366 -9.14 11.42 -29.02
N TYR A 367 -10.32 11.61 -28.42
CA TYR A 367 -11.60 11.29 -29.05
C TYR A 367 -11.78 12.04 -30.39
N LEU A 368 -11.58 13.36 -30.41
CA LEU A 368 -11.76 14.18 -31.63
C LEU A 368 -10.77 13.85 -32.73
N SER A 369 -9.58 13.33 -32.38
CA SER A 369 -8.61 12.87 -33.37
C SER A 369 -9.11 11.67 -34.19
N THR A 370 -9.96 10.84 -33.58
CA THR A 370 -10.60 9.69 -34.25
C THR A 370 -11.97 10.08 -34.83
N ASN A 371 -12.67 11.00 -34.16
CA ASN A 371 -14.03 11.44 -34.50
C ASN A 371 -14.10 12.96 -34.74
N PRO A 372 -13.57 13.46 -35.87
CA PRO A 372 -13.49 14.90 -36.15
C PRO A 372 -14.87 15.55 -36.34
N THR A 373 -15.90 14.76 -36.68
CA THR A 373 -17.27 15.24 -36.85
C THR A 373 -18.04 15.40 -35.54
N ASP A 374 -17.46 14.97 -34.41
CA ASP A 374 -18.07 15.02 -33.07
C ASP A 374 -19.55 14.57 -33.03
N PRO A 375 -19.87 13.32 -33.40
CA PRO A 375 -21.25 12.84 -33.46
C PRO A 375 -21.98 12.91 -32.10
N ALA A 376 -21.23 12.79 -30.99
CA ALA A 376 -21.76 12.91 -29.64
C ALA A 376 -21.90 14.37 -29.14
N GLN A 377 -21.54 15.36 -29.97
CA GLN A 377 -21.66 16.80 -29.72
C GLN A 377 -20.91 17.32 -28.48
N PHE A 378 -19.84 16.62 -28.07
CA PHE A 378 -19.10 16.94 -26.85
C PHE A 378 -18.54 18.37 -26.83
N LEU A 379 -18.10 18.91 -27.97
CA LEU A 379 -17.58 20.27 -28.04
C LEU A 379 -18.64 21.31 -27.65
N SER A 380 -19.85 21.17 -28.20
CA SER A 380 -20.96 22.09 -27.91
C SER A 380 -21.44 21.96 -26.46
N THR A 381 -21.64 20.72 -25.99
CA THR A 381 -22.10 20.46 -24.63
C THR A 381 -21.09 20.94 -23.60
N THR A 382 -19.81 20.69 -23.84
CA THR A 382 -18.75 21.06 -22.89
C THR A 382 -18.49 22.56 -22.86
N TRP A 383 -18.61 23.26 -24.00
CA TRP A 383 -18.51 24.73 -24.03
C TRP A 383 -19.60 25.39 -23.18
N LEU A 384 -20.83 24.88 -23.30
CA LEU A 384 -21.98 25.37 -22.56
C LEU A 384 -21.87 25.07 -21.07
N SER A 385 -21.36 23.89 -20.69
CA SER A 385 -21.26 23.46 -19.30
C SER A 385 -20.00 23.93 -18.56
N SER A 386 -18.95 24.35 -19.26
CA SER A 386 -17.66 24.70 -18.67
C SER A 386 -17.61 26.12 -18.07
N SER A 387 -16.81 26.25 -17.01
CA SER A 387 -16.34 27.52 -16.45
C SER A 387 -15.45 28.28 -17.43
N GLU A 388 -15.13 29.55 -17.13
CA GLU A 388 -14.27 30.37 -17.99
C GLU A 388 -12.88 29.76 -18.23
N ILE A 389 -12.33 29.05 -17.25
CA ILE A 389 -11.03 28.36 -17.36
C ILE A 389 -11.15 27.17 -18.31
N GLY A 390 -12.20 26.34 -18.16
CA GLY A 390 -12.44 25.19 -19.03
C GLY A 390 -12.72 25.59 -20.48
N ARG A 391 -13.40 26.72 -20.70
CA ARG A 391 -13.71 27.26 -22.02
C ARG A 391 -12.48 27.58 -22.86
N SER A 392 -11.38 28.03 -22.25
CA SER A 392 -10.13 28.28 -23.00
C SER A 392 -9.64 27.03 -23.75
N ARG A 393 -9.70 25.86 -23.09
CA ARG A 393 -9.25 24.59 -23.68
C ARG A 393 -10.24 24.07 -24.72
N VAL A 394 -11.54 24.11 -24.41
CA VAL A 394 -12.61 23.70 -25.34
C VAL A 394 -12.61 24.58 -26.59
N GLY A 395 -12.44 25.90 -26.44
CA GLY A 395 -12.36 26.83 -27.56
C GLY A 395 -11.21 26.52 -28.51
N ASN A 396 -10.05 26.12 -27.98
CA ASN A 396 -8.95 25.67 -28.83
C ASN A 396 -9.30 24.38 -29.59
N LEU A 397 -9.99 23.42 -28.97
CA LEU A 397 -10.44 22.20 -29.66
C LEU A 397 -11.47 22.49 -30.75
N ILE A 398 -12.38 23.45 -30.52
CA ILE A 398 -13.35 23.92 -31.53
C ILE A 398 -12.61 24.57 -32.72
N VAL A 399 -11.60 25.40 -32.47
CA VAL A 399 -10.76 25.98 -33.54
C VAL A 399 -9.97 24.91 -34.28
N GLU A 400 -9.43 23.91 -33.58
CA GLU A 400 -8.77 22.75 -34.21
C GLU A 400 -9.75 21.99 -35.13
N GLN A 401 -11.02 21.82 -34.71
CA GLN A 401 -12.06 21.19 -35.55
C GLN A 401 -12.28 21.93 -36.86
N ALA A 402 -12.25 23.27 -36.87
CA ALA A 402 -12.41 24.06 -38.10
C ALA A 402 -11.36 23.72 -39.16
N SER A 403 -10.14 23.38 -38.75
CA SER A 403 -9.06 23.03 -39.67
C SER A 403 -9.19 21.60 -40.25
N VAL A 404 -9.83 20.70 -39.52
CA VAL A 404 -9.96 19.28 -39.90
C VAL A 404 -11.30 19.00 -40.59
N SER A 405 -12.38 19.59 -40.11
CA SER A 405 -13.75 19.38 -40.58
C SER A 405 -14.58 20.68 -40.47
N PRO A 406 -14.49 21.58 -41.48
CA PRO A 406 -15.20 22.87 -41.48
C PRO A 406 -16.72 22.77 -41.29
N GLU A 407 -17.36 21.76 -41.90
CA GLU A 407 -18.82 21.55 -41.80
C GLU A 407 -19.25 21.18 -40.37
N ALA A 408 -18.46 20.36 -39.68
CA ALA A 408 -18.73 19.97 -38.30
C ALA A 408 -18.50 21.13 -37.31
N PHE A 409 -17.51 21.98 -37.59
CA PHE A 409 -17.30 23.23 -36.86
C PHE A 409 -18.52 24.15 -36.96
N GLN A 410 -19.05 24.38 -38.17
CA GLN A 410 -20.27 25.18 -38.36
C GLN A 410 -21.44 24.63 -37.57
N THR A 411 -21.66 23.31 -37.65
CA THR A 411 -22.73 22.61 -36.91
C THR A 411 -22.57 22.80 -35.39
N THR A 412 -21.35 22.69 -34.87
CA THR A 412 -21.05 22.89 -33.44
C THR A 412 -21.37 24.32 -33.01
N CYS A 413 -20.94 25.31 -33.80
CA CYS A 413 -21.18 26.72 -33.53
C CYS A 413 -22.65 27.11 -33.62
N GLU A 414 -23.39 26.58 -34.61
CA GLU A 414 -24.84 26.74 -34.72
C GLU A 414 -25.56 26.15 -33.50
N THR A 415 -25.16 24.97 -33.05
CA THR A 415 -25.72 24.30 -31.86
C THR A 415 -25.55 25.17 -30.60
N ILE A 416 -24.35 25.74 -30.41
CA ILE A 416 -24.06 26.65 -29.29
C ILE A 416 -24.90 27.94 -29.40
N LYS A 417 -25.02 28.51 -30.61
CA LYS A 417 -25.81 29.72 -30.86
C LYS A 417 -27.30 29.52 -30.56
N GLN A 418 -27.85 28.38 -30.98
CA GLN A 418 -29.24 28.02 -30.71
C GLN A 418 -29.49 27.80 -29.21
N ALA A 419 -28.55 27.16 -28.51
CA ALA A 419 -28.68 26.88 -27.08
C ALA A 419 -28.48 28.14 -26.19
N ASN A 420 -27.48 28.97 -26.50
CA ASN A 420 -27.19 30.19 -25.74
C ASN A 420 -26.45 31.24 -26.60
N PRO A 421 -27.17 32.26 -27.11
CA PRO A 421 -26.58 33.32 -27.95
C PRO A 421 -25.43 34.09 -27.28
N GLN A 422 -25.52 34.35 -25.97
CA GLN A 422 -24.46 35.07 -25.24
C GLN A 422 -23.19 34.22 -25.10
N SER A 423 -23.35 32.90 -24.94
CA SER A 423 -22.22 31.97 -24.91
C SER A 423 -21.56 31.85 -26.29
N PHE A 424 -22.35 31.94 -27.37
CA PHE A 424 -21.84 31.99 -28.73
C PHE A 424 -21.04 33.26 -29.00
N GLU A 425 -21.48 34.43 -28.54
CA GLU A 425 -20.70 35.68 -28.69
C GLU A 425 -19.31 35.55 -28.05
N LYS A 426 -19.23 34.93 -26.87
CA LYS A 426 -17.94 34.65 -26.21
C LYS A 426 -17.07 33.70 -27.05
N LEU A 427 -17.67 32.69 -27.68
CA LEU A 427 -16.95 31.76 -28.56
C LEU A 427 -16.46 32.46 -29.83
N ALA A 428 -17.32 33.27 -30.48
CA ALA A 428 -16.99 34.00 -31.69
C ALA A 428 -15.78 34.92 -31.47
N ASN A 429 -15.77 35.68 -30.37
CA ASN A 429 -14.62 36.51 -29.97
C ASN A 429 -13.36 35.66 -29.74
N TRP A 430 -13.48 34.48 -29.15
CA TRP A 430 -12.35 33.57 -28.93
C TRP A 430 -11.79 33.03 -30.25
N VAL A 431 -12.67 32.62 -31.17
CA VAL A 431 -12.31 32.11 -32.50
C VAL A 431 -11.63 33.22 -33.31
N GLU A 432 -12.17 34.45 -33.31
CA GLU A 432 -11.56 35.61 -33.98
C GLU A 432 -10.13 35.86 -33.51
N MET A 433 -9.89 35.81 -32.19
CA MET A 433 -8.56 36.01 -31.61
C MET A 433 -7.57 34.89 -31.96
N ARG A 434 -8.04 33.66 -32.14
CA ARG A 434 -7.17 32.47 -32.31
C ARG A 434 -6.95 32.08 -33.76
N SER A 435 -7.95 32.23 -34.62
CA SER A 435 -7.89 31.89 -36.04
C SER A 435 -8.86 32.78 -36.83
N PRO A 436 -8.35 33.84 -37.48
CA PRO A 436 -9.16 34.67 -38.39
C PRO A 436 -9.77 33.87 -39.54
N GLU A 437 -9.11 32.78 -39.96
CA GLU A 437 -9.59 31.88 -41.01
C GLU A 437 -10.82 31.09 -40.55
N ALA A 438 -10.80 30.54 -39.33
CA ALA A 438 -11.96 29.85 -38.76
C ALA A 438 -13.12 30.82 -38.49
N TYR A 439 -12.83 32.07 -38.16
CA TYR A 439 -13.86 33.10 -37.96
C TYR A 439 -14.65 33.41 -39.23
N GLN A 440 -14.05 33.29 -40.42
CA GLN A 440 -14.76 33.49 -41.70
C GLN A 440 -15.83 32.41 -41.97
N LEU A 441 -15.80 31.30 -41.23
CA LEU A 441 -16.75 30.21 -41.36
C LEU A 441 -17.99 30.36 -40.45
N LEU A 442 -17.98 31.33 -39.53
CA LEU A 442 -19.08 31.67 -38.60
C LEU A 442 -20.06 32.69 -39.20
#